data_AF-A0A7T9AG38-F1
#
_entry.id   AF-A0A7T9AG38-F1
#
_cell.length_a   1.000
_cell.length_b   1.000
_cell.length_c   1.000
_cell.angle_alpha   90.00
_cell.angle_beta   90.00
_cell.angle_gamma   90.00
#
_symmetry.space_group_name_H-M   'P 1'
#
loop_
_entity.id
_entity.type
_entity.pdbx_description
1 polymer ?
#
loop_
_entity_poly.entity_id
_entity_poly.type
_entity_poly.pdbx_seq_one_letter_code
_entity_poly.pdbx_strand_id
1 'polypeptide(L)'
;LIEALDAILPPSRPTDKPLRLPLQDVYKIGGIGTVPVGRVETGVLKPGMVVTFAPVNLTTEVKSVEMHHEALQEAVPGDNVGFNVKNVSVKELRRGYVAGDSKNNPPKAAADFTAQV
;
A
#
# COMPACT_ATOMS: atom_id res chain seq x y z
N LEU A 1 -13.95 -28.39 -20.57
CA LEU A 1 -14.08 -27.62 -19.31
C LEU A 1 -12.71 -27.23 -18.77
N ILE A 2 -11.81 -28.18 -18.51
CA ILE A 2 -10.45 -27.89 -18.03
C ILE A 2 -9.67 -27.00 -19.01
N GLU A 3 -9.66 -27.35 -20.30
CA GLU A 3 -9.02 -26.52 -21.35
C GLU A 3 -9.57 -25.09 -21.43
N ALA A 4 -10.85 -24.89 -21.09
CA ALA A 4 -11.46 -23.56 -21.09
C ALA A 4 -11.02 -22.73 -19.88
N LEU A 5 -10.68 -23.36 -18.76
CA LEU A 5 -10.12 -22.69 -17.59
C LEU A 5 -8.65 -22.33 -17.83
N ASP A 6 -7.88 -23.22 -18.45
CA ASP A 6 -6.47 -22.98 -18.79
C ASP A 6 -6.29 -21.94 -19.90
N ALA A 7 -7.30 -21.75 -20.76
CA ALA A 7 -7.31 -20.71 -21.78
C ALA A 7 -7.52 -19.29 -21.22
N ILE A 8 -7.84 -19.13 -19.94
CA ILE A 8 -7.98 -17.80 -19.32
C ILE A 8 -6.59 -17.21 -19.10
N LEU A 9 -6.31 -16.11 -19.80
CA LEU A 9 -5.10 -15.34 -19.57
C LEU A 9 -5.12 -14.74 -18.16
N PRO A 10 -4.08 -14.96 -17.34
CA PRO A 10 -3.97 -14.32 -16.05
C PRO A 10 -4.02 -12.79 -16.19
N PRO A 11 -4.70 -12.08 -15.28
CA PRO A 11 -4.73 -10.62 -15.32
C PRO A 11 -3.31 -10.06 -15.15
N SER A 12 -2.98 -9.06 -15.96
CA SER A 12 -1.72 -8.33 -15.80
C SER A 12 -1.70 -7.57 -14.49
N ARG A 13 -0.60 -7.69 -13.75
CA ARG A 13 -0.39 -6.95 -12.50
C ARG A 13 -0.08 -5.48 -12.84
N PRO A 14 -0.80 -4.50 -12.25
CA PRO A 14 -0.63 -3.09 -12.60
C PRO A 14 0.61 -2.44 -11.94
N THR A 15 1.81 -2.94 -12.25
CA THR A 15 3.09 -2.46 -11.68
C THR A 15 3.48 -1.06 -12.17
N ASP A 16 3.10 -0.70 -13.39
CA ASP A 16 3.45 0.59 -14.01
C ASP A 16 2.53 1.75 -13.57
N LYS A 17 1.46 1.44 -12.82
CA LYS A 17 0.55 2.44 -12.29
C LYS A 17 1.12 3.07 -11.01
N PRO A 18 0.66 4.28 -10.61
CA PRO A 18 1.00 4.86 -9.32
C PRO A 18 0.67 3.92 -8.15
N LEU A 19 1.48 3.98 -7.09
CA LEU A 19 1.27 3.17 -5.89
C LEU A 19 -0.08 3.49 -5.24
N ARG A 20 -0.90 2.46 -5.00
CA ARG A 20 -2.09 2.51 -4.15
C ARG A 20 -2.10 1.30 -3.23
N LEU A 21 -2.00 1.56 -1.94
CA LEU A 21 -1.97 0.54 -0.90
C LEU A 21 -2.96 0.92 0.21
N PRO A 22 -4.22 0.44 0.13
CA PRO A 22 -5.21 0.62 1.19
C PRO A 22 -4.80 -0.11 2.46
N LEU A 23 -4.85 0.61 3.59
CA LEU A 23 -4.51 0.07 4.89
C LEU A 23 -5.64 -0.81 5.42
N GLN A 24 -5.30 -2.06 5.76
CA GLN A 24 -6.18 -2.99 6.45
C GLN A 24 -6.09 -2.79 7.97
N ASP A 25 -4.88 -2.64 8.50
CA ASP A 25 -4.62 -2.44 9.93
C ASP A 25 -3.35 -1.59 10.15
N VAL A 26 -3.17 -1.07 11.36
CA VAL A 26 -1.98 -0.30 11.77
C VAL A 26 -1.55 -0.76 13.16
N TYR A 27 -0.31 -1.24 13.26
CA TYR A 27 0.23 -1.76 14.52
C TYR A 27 1.34 -0.87 15.07
N LYS A 28 1.49 -0.88 16.41
CA LYS A 28 2.68 -0.37 17.10
C LYS A 28 3.51 -1.56 17.53
N ILE A 29 4.68 -1.73 16.94
CA ILE A 29 5.61 -2.82 17.29
C ILE A 29 6.76 -2.23 18.09
N GLY A 30 6.99 -2.77 19.30
CA GLY A 30 8.09 -2.35 20.16
C GLY A 30 9.44 -2.46 19.45
N GLY A 31 10.28 -1.42 19.51
CA GLY A 31 11.60 -1.39 18.85
C GLY A 31 11.57 -1.10 17.35
N ILE A 32 10.46 -1.36 16.65
CA ILE A 32 10.33 -1.12 15.20
C ILE A 32 9.63 0.22 14.92
N GLY A 33 8.53 0.49 15.62
CA GLY A 33 7.71 1.70 15.44
C GLY A 33 6.31 1.39 14.91
N THR A 34 5.83 2.24 14.01
CA THR A 34 4.49 2.13 13.42
C THR A 34 4.56 1.31 12.13
N VAL A 35 3.76 0.25 12.06
CA VAL A 35 3.71 -0.67 10.93
C VAL A 35 2.29 -0.74 10.38
N PRO A 36 1.97 0.01 9.33
CA PRO A 36 0.75 -0.21 8.56
C PRO A 36 0.84 -1.53 7.79
N VAL A 37 -0.32 -2.19 7.65
CA VAL A 37 -0.48 -3.43 6.90
C VAL A 37 -1.57 -3.25 5.86
N GLY A 38 -1.35 -3.74 4.65
CA GLY A 38 -2.34 -3.69 3.60
C GLY A 38 -1.92 -4.44 2.36
N ARG A 39 -2.79 -4.40 1.34
CA ARG A 39 -2.53 -5.01 0.03
C ARG A 39 -2.06 -3.95 -0.95
N VAL A 40 -1.04 -4.26 -1.73
CA VAL A 40 -0.68 -3.44 -2.89
C VAL A 40 -1.71 -3.68 -3.98
N GLU A 41 -2.49 -2.66 -4.33
CA GLU A 41 -3.50 -2.77 -5.40
C GLU A 41 -2.91 -2.35 -6.76
N THR A 42 -2.09 -1.31 -6.77
CA THR A 42 -1.38 -0.81 -7.95
C THR A 42 0.01 -0.30 -7.59
N GLY A 43 0.91 -0.26 -8.58
CA GLY A 43 2.28 0.21 -8.42
C GLY A 43 3.16 -0.72 -7.60
N VAL A 44 4.29 -0.19 -7.13
CA VAL A 44 5.30 -0.93 -6.39
C VAL A 44 5.67 -0.15 -5.14
N LEU A 45 5.83 -0.83 -4.00
CA LEU A 45 6.33 -0.28 -2.75
C LEU A 45 7.75 -0.79 -2.49
N LYS A 46 8.69 0.10 -2.18
CA LYS A 46 10.07 -0.24 -1.84
C LYS A 46 10.51 0.46 -0.54
N PRO A 47 11.42 -0.16 0.24
CA PRO A 47 12.16 0.57 1.26
C PRO A 47 12.82 1.83 0.70
N GLY A 48 12.85 2.91 1.48
CA GLY A 48 13.38 4.22 1.09
C GLY A 48 12.40 5.11 0.30
N MET A 49 11.25 4.58 -0.14
CA MET A 49 10.23 5.41 -0.77
C MET A 49 9.60 6.38 0.22
N VAL A 50 9.26 7.57 -0.26
CA VAL A 50 8.52 8.57 0.50
C VAL A 50 7.06 8.45 0.11
N VAL A 51 6.21 8.04 1.04
CA VAL A 51 4.78 7.78 0.81
C VAL A 51 3.89 8.82 1.48
N THR A 52 2.79 9.16 0.80
CA THR A 52 1.72 10.02 1.31
C THR A 52 0.50 9.18 1.65
N PHE A 53 -0.10 9.44 2.82
CA PHE A 53 -1.32 8.81 3.28
C PHE A 53 -2.52 9.75 3.09
N ALA A 54 -3.49 9.31 2.31
CA ALA A 54 -4.81 9.93 2.22
C ALA A 54 -5.78 9.28 3.23
N PRO A 55 -6.74 10.04 3.78
CA PRO A 55 -7.10 11.42 3.45
C PRO A 55 -6.28 12.50 4.19
N VAL A 56 -5.43 12.12 5.14
CA VAL A 56 -4.77 13.06 6.07
C VAL A 56 -3.61 13.86 5.48
N ASN A 57 -3.18 13.54 4.26
CA ASN A 57 -2.05 14.16 3.57
C ASN A 57 -0.75 14.15 4.39
N LEU A 58 -0.55 13.08 5.18
CA LEU A 58 0.67 12.85 5.95
C LEU A 58 1.71 12.19 5.05
N THR A 59 2.95 12.67 5.06
CA THR A 59 4.04 12.11 4.25
C THR A 59 5.19 11.63 5.11
N THR A 60 5.73 10.46 4.81
CA THR A 60 6.85 9.86 5.54
C THR A 60 7.64 8.88 4.67
N GLU A 61 8.84 8.52 5.12
CA GLU A 61 9.71 7.54 4.48
C GLU A 61 9.43 6.13 5.01
N VAL A 62 9.37 5.17 4.09
CA VAL A 62 9.26 3.74 4.37
C VAL A 62 10.66 3.20 4.71
N LYS A 63 10.85 2.66 5.91
CA LYS A 63 12.13 2.07 6.32
C LYS A 63 12.33 0.65 5.78
N SER A 64 11.29 -0.18 5.88
CA SER A 64 11.33 -1.59 5.51
C SER A 64 9.96 -2.03 5.04
N VAL A 65 9.94 -3.09 4.24
CA VAL A 65 8.73 -3.76 3.75
C VAL A 65 8.91 -5.25 4.04
N GLU A 66 7.88 -5.88 4.59
CA GLU A 66 7.92 -7.27 5.04
C GLU A 66 6.64 -8.00 4.63
N MET A 67 6.79 -9.27 4.25
CA MET A 67 5.68 -10.19 3.98
C MET A 67 6.00 -11.54 4.63
N HIS A 68 5.05 -12.07 5.41
CA HIS A 68 5.23 -13.38 6.09
C HIS A 68 6.55 -13.51 6.88
N HIS A 69 6.99 -12.44 7.56
CA HIS A 69 8.25 -12.36 8.32
C HIS A 69 9.54 -12.35 7.49
N GLU A 70 9.45 -12.14 6.18
CA GLU A 70 10.61 -11.94 5.31
C GLU A 70 10.67 -10.50 4.80
N ALA A 71 11.87 -9.92 4.79
CA ALA A 71 12.10 -8.60 4.25
C ALA A 71 12.07 -8.63 2.72
N LEU A 72 11.33 -7.69 2.12
CA LEU A 72 11.20 -7.55 0.68
C LEU A 72 12.00 -6.34 0.17
N GLN A 73 12.66 -6.51 -0.97
CA GLN A 73 13.27 -5.39 -1.70
C GLN A 73 12.22 -4.53 -2.40
N GLU A 74 11.12 -5.16 -2.81
CA GLU A 74 9.95 -4.51 -3.36
C GLU A 74 8.70 -5.38 -3.12
N ALA A 75 7.55 -4.72 -2.99
CA ALA A 75 6.23 -5.35 -2.94
C ALA A 75 5.42 -4.91 -4.15
N VAL A 76 4.78 -5.87 -4.82
CA VAL A 76 4.10 -5.69 -6.10
C VAL A 76 2.59 -5.93 -5.95
N PRO A 77 1.75 -5.58 -6.95
CA PRO A 77 0.30 -5.71 -6.83
C PRO A 77 -0.12 -7.13 -6.49
N GLY A 78 -0.94 -7.30 -5.46
CA GLY A 78 -1.40 -8.59 -4.92
C GLY A 78 -0.74 -8.99 -3.60
N ASP A 79 0.42 -8.43 -3.26
CA ASP A 79 1.13 -8.75 -2.02
C ASP A 79 0.43 -8.12 -0.81
N ASN A 80 0.33 -8.88 0.28
CA ASN A 80 -0.15 -8.38 1.57
C ASN A 80 1.08 -8.14 2.45
N VAL A 81 1.39 -6.87 2.71
CA VAL A 81 2.66 -6.46 3.31
C VAL A 81 2.44 -5.61 4.55
N GLY A 82 3.33 -5.76 5.52
CA GLY A 82 3.58 -4.78 6.57
C GLY A 82 4.76 -3.91 6.17
N PHE A 83 4.71 -2.61 6.45
CA PHE A 83 5.84 -1.72 6.15
C PHE A 83 6.08 -0.74 7.28
N ASN A 84 7.34 -0.50 7.65
CA ASN A 84 7.69 0.39 8.76
C ASN A 84 7.82 1.83 8.27
N VAL A 85 7.26 2.80 8.99
CA VAL A 85 7.34 4.23 8.66
C VAL A 85 7.93 5.07 9.80
N LYS A 86 8.69 6.12 9.43
CA LYS A 86 9.34 7.02 10.40
C LYS A 86 8.38 8.07 10.95
N ASN A 87 8.53 8.41 12.23
CA ASN A 87 7.93 9.62 12.82
C ASN A 87 6.39 9.73 12.66
N VAL A 88 5.69 8.61 12.54
CA VAL A 88 4.23 8.56 12.50
C VAL A 88 3.72 7.75 13.68
N SER A 89 2.74 8.28 14.40
CA SER A 89 2.03 7.58 15.47
C SER A 89 0.92 6.71 14.89
N VAL A 90 0.67 5.56 15.51
CA VAL A 90 -0.46 4.68 15.15
C VAL A 90 -1.83 5.37 15.24
N LYS A 91 -1.94 6.49 15.98
CA LYS A 91 -3.19 7.26 16.11
C LYS A 91 -3.49 8.13 14.87
N GLU A 92 -2.47 8.41 14.05
CA GLU A 92 -2.55 9.27 12.87
C GLU A 92 -2.98 8.50 11.61
N LEU A 93 -2.80 7.18 11.62
CA LEU A 93 -3.19 6.29 10.52
C LEU A 93 -4.29 5.34 10.99
N ARG A 94 -5.20 4.98 10.08
CA ARG A 94 -6.33 4.10 10.38
C ARG A 94 -6.62 3.19 9.18
N ARG A 95 -7.32 2.08 9.46
CA ARG A 95 -7.90 1.23 8.42
C ARG A 95 -8.72 2.06 7.44
N GLY A 96 -8.58 1.74 6.15
CA GLY A 96 -9.25 2.43 5.04
C GLY A 96 -8.48 3.62 4.47
N TYR A 97 -7.42 4.09 5.13
CA TYR A 97 -6.53 5.10 4.53
C TYR A 97 -5.77 4.50 3.36
N VAL A 98 -5.29 5.34 2.45
CA VAL A 98 -4.57 4.88 1.24
C VAL A 98 -3.18 5.47 1.24
N ALA A 99 -2.17 4.61 1.24
CA ALA A 99 -0.79 5.00 1.00
C ALA A 99 -0.49 5.03 -0.50
N GLY A 100 0.33 5.98 -0.95
CA GLY A 100 0.86 6.03 -2.30
C GLY A 100 2.16 6.81 -2.38
N ASP A 101 2.85 6.72 -3.51
CA ASP A 101 4.12 7.43 -3.71
C ASP A 101 3.88 8.94 -3.72
N SER A 102 4.62 9.66 -2.88
CA SER A 102 4.52 11.12 -2.77
C SER A 102 4.93 11.84 -4.06
N LYS A 103 5.78 11.21 -4.87
CA LYS A 103 6.36 11.79 -6.09
C LYS A 103 5.63 11.40 -7.36
N ASN A 104 4.76 10.38 -7.30
CA ASN A 104 4.06 9.86 -8.47
C ASN A 104 2.56 9.75 -8.20
N ASN A 105 1.81 10.82 -8.50
CA ASN A 105 0.36 10.91 -8.31
C ASN A 105 -0.06 10.45 -6.88
N PRO A 106 0.29 11.20 -5.84
CA PRO A 106 -0.07 10.85 -4.46
C PRO A 106 -1.60 10.80 -4.29
N PRO A 107 -2.11 9.87 -3.46
CA PRO A 107 -3.54 9.77 -3.18
C PRO A 107 -4.03 11.02 -2.44
N LYS A 108 -5.30 11.39 -2.64
CA LYS A 108 -5.94 12.55 -2.03
C LYS A 108 -7.31 12.18 -1.49
N ALA A 109 -7.80 12.95 -0.51
CA ALA A 109 -9.18 12.85 -0.07
C ALA A 109 -10.14 13.24 -1.21
N ALA A 110 -11.25 12.52 -1.32
CA ALA A 110 -12.36 12.90 -2.19
C ALA A 110 -13.43 13.60 -1.33
N ALA A 111 -13.89 14.78 -1.75
CA ALA A 111 -15.02 15.46 -1.12
C ALA A 111 -16.35 14.83 -1.57
N ASP A 112 -16.44 14.54 -2.87
CA ASP A 112 -17.57 13.91 -3.53
C ASP A 112 -17.07 13.09 -4.73
N PHE A 113 -17.90 12.16 -5.20
CA PHE A 113 -17.68 11.42 -6.43
C PHE A 113 -19.03 11.05 -7.05
N THR A 114 -19.10 11.04 -8.39
CA THR A 114 -20.27 10.53 -9.12
C THR A 114 -20.07 9.05 -9.39
N ALA A 115 -21.07 8.23 -9.07
CA ALA A 115 -21.06 6.79 -9.33
C ALA A 115 -22.35 6.35 -10.02
N GLN A 116 -22.24 5.34 -10.87
CA GLN A 116 -23.39 4.59 -11.37
C GLN A 116 -23.74 3.51 -10.33
N VAL A 117 -25.02 3.46 -9.91
CA VAL A 117 -25.56 2.49 -8.96
C VAL A 117 -26.54 1.55 -9.62
#